data_AF-A0A2D5TIY0-F1
#
_entry.id   AF-A0A2D5TIY0-F1
#
_cell.length_a   1.000
_cell.length_b   1.000
_cell.length_c   1.000
_cell.angle_alpha   90.00
_cell.angle_beta   90.00
_cell.angle_gamma   90.00
#
_symmetry.space_group_name_H-M   'P 1'
#
loop_
_entity.id
_entity.type
_entity.pdbx_description
1 polymer ?
#
loop_
_entity_poly.entity_id
_entity_poly.type
_entity_poly.pdbx_seq_one_letter_code
_entity_poly.pdbx_strand_id
1 'polypeptide(L)'
;MQDLSAPKASDQNETEINEWFSALNEGQRLLFHCAAGLGRTGTLAARLLIKSGNPPDIAISMVRAVRPGTVESKAQENFLKSLK
;
A
#
# COMPACT_ATOMS: atom_id res chain seq x y z
N MET A 1 -18.58 -9.76 -9.15
CA MET A 1 -17.11 -9.84 -9.03
C MET A 1 -16.55 -8.47 -9.37
N GLN A 2 -16.30 -7.62 -8.37
CA GLN A 2 -15.80 -6.27 -8.60
C GLN A 2 -14.81 -5.95 -7.48
N ASP A 3 -13.53 -5.98 -7.81
CA ASP A 3 -12.48 -5.51 -6.92
C ASP A 3 -11.25 -5.08 -7.73
N LEU A 4 -11.44 -4.04 -8.55
CA LEU A 4 -10.35 -3.27 -9.20
C LEU A 4 -10.21 -1.88 -8.55
N SER A 5 -10.93 -1.64 -7.46
CA SER A 5 -10.96 -0.37 -6.76
C SER A 5 -9.66 -0.21 -5.97
N ALA A 6 -9.03 0.96 -6.05
CA ALA A 6 -8.17 1.42 -4.98
C ALA A 6 -8.95 1.41 -3.65
N PRO A 7 -8.28 1.38 -2.48
CA PRO A 7 -8.97 1.68 -1.22
C PRO A 7 -9.84 2.92 -1.43
N LYS A 8 -11.11 2.83 -1.07
CA LYS A 8 -12.01 3.97 -1.27
C LYS A 8 -11.46 5.16 -0.48
N ALA A 9 -11.76 6.39 -0.88
CA ALA A 9 -11.39 7.56 -0.08
C ALA A 9 -11.95 7.52 1.37
N SER A 10 -12.86 6.59 1.67
CA SER A 10 -13.36 6.26 3.01
C SER A 10 -12.48 5.27 3.79
N ASP A 11 -11.47 4.64 3.18
CA ASP A 11 -10.47 3.77 3.83
C ASP A 11 -9.27 4.60 4.35
N GLN A 12 -9.48 5.91 4.56
CA GLN A 12 -8.52 6.87 5.12
C GLN A 12 -8.36 6.73 6.63
N ASN A 13 -8.23 5.51 7.15
CA ASN A 13 -7.95 5.32 8.56
C ASN A 13 -6.44 5.50 8.77
N GLU A 14 -5.98 6.77 8.73
CA GLU A 14 -4.60 7.14 9.08
C GLU A 14 -4.19 6.55 10.44
N THR A 15 -5.17 6.35 11.35
CA THR A 15 -5.03 5.60 12.59
C THR A 15 -4.49 4.18 12.39
N GLU A 16 -5.12 3.37 11.53
CA GLU A 16 -4.67 1.99 11.27
C GLU A 16 -3.26 1.98 10.67
N ILE A 17 -3.01 2.90 9.73
CA ILE A 17 -1.69 3.03 9.10
C ILE A 17 -0.62 3.43 10.12
N ASN A 18 -0.94 4.31 11.07
CA ASN A 18 -0.06 4.64 12.19
C ASN A 18 0.19 3.43 13.08
N GLU A 19 -0.86 2.69 13.47
CA GLU A 19 -0.76 1.50 14.30
C GLU A 19 0.10 0.42 13.66
N TRP A 20 -0.14 0.13 12.38
CA TRP A 20 0.64 -0.83 11.60
C TRP A 20 2.09 -0.40 11.46
N PHE A 21 2.33 0.89 11.22
CA PHE A 21 3.69 1.40 11.12
C PHE A 21 4.45 1.30 12.45
N SER A 22 3.79 1.64 13.57
CA SER A 22 4.35 1.46 14.91
C SER A 22 4.65 -0.01 15.20
N ALA A 23 3.72 -0.93 14.90
CA ALA A 23 3.92 -2.37 15.03
C ALA A 23 5.16 -2.86 14.26
N LEU A 24 5.36 -2.39 13.02
CA LEU A 24 6.55 -2.70 12.23
C LEU A 24 7.84 -2.16 12.88
N ASN A 25 7.81 -0.93 13.43
CA ASN A 25 8.95 -0.35 14.14
C ASN A 25 9.29 -1.08 15.44
N GLU A 26 8.30 -1.72 16.07
CA GLU A 26 8.47 -2.60 17.24
C GLU A 26 8.94 -4.02 16.86
N GLY A 27 9.19 -4.29 15.58
CA GLY A 27 9.67 -5.58 15.09
C GLY A 27 8.57 -6.63 14.88
N GLN A 28 7.29 -6.24 14.96
CA GLN A 28 6.18 -7.11 14.61
C GLN A 28 6.09 -7.33 13.10
N ARG A 29 5.30 -8.33 12.68
CA ARG A 29 5.12 -8.70 11.27
C ARG A 29 3.66 -8.51 10.87
N LEU A 30 3.45 -7.89 9.72
CA LEU A 30 2.11 -7.71 9.14
C LEU A 30 1.92 -8.66 7.94
N LEU A 31 0.75 -9.29 7.87
CA LEU A 31 0.31 -10.10 6.74
C LEU A 31 -0.87 -9.40 6.07
N PHE A 32 -0.67 -8.98 4.82
CA PHE A 32 -1.74 -8.46 3.97
C PHE A 32 -2.19 -9.51 2.97
N HIS A 33 -3.50 -9.65 2.79
CA HIS A 33 -4.06 -10.43 1.69
C HIS A 33 -5.26 -9.70 1.06
N CYS A 34 -5.51 -9.96 -0.21
CA CYS A 34 -6.77 -9.66 -0.88
C CYS A 34 -7.18 -10.92 -1.67
N ALA A 35 -8.01 -10.79 -2.71
CA ALA A 35 -8.39 -11.94 -3.52
C ALA A 35 -7.19 -12.54 -4.29
N ALA A 36 -6.38 -11.69 -4.94
CA ALA A 36 -5.21 -12.11 -5.73
C ALA A 36 -3.86 -11.68 -5.13
N GLY A 37 -3.87 -10.84 -4.09
CA GLY A 37 -2.67 -10.29 -3.46
C GLY A 37 -1.89 -9.28 -4.31
N LEU A 38 -2.48 -8.68 -5.34
CA LEU A 38 -1.78 -7.80 -6.29
C LEU A 38 -2.18 -6.32 -6.14
N GLY A 39 -3.46 -5.98 -6.19
CA GLY A 39 -3.92 -4.59 -6.14
C GLY A 39 -3.85 -3.97 -4.75
N ARG A 40 -4.83 -4.27 -3.90
CA ARG A 40 -4.96 -3.67 -2.55
C ARG A 40 -3.77 -4.01 -1.65
N THR A 41 -3.32 -5.26 -1.66
CA THR A 41 -2.13 -5.71 -0.91
C THR A 41 -0.89 -4.90 -1.28
N GLY A 42 -0.61 -4.74 -2.58
CA GLY A 42 0.54 -3.95 -3.04
C GLY A 42 0.40 -2.47 -2.70
N THR A 43 -0.81 -1.94 -2.78
CA THR A 43 -1.10 -0.52 -2.46
C THR A 43 -0.85 -0.22 -0.97
N LEU A 44 -1.28 -1.08 -0.05
CA LEU A 44 -1.04 -0.90 1.39
C LEU A 44 0.44 -1.04 1.74
N ALA A 45 1.15 -2.00 1.15
CA ALA A 45 2.59 -2.14 1.33
C ALA A 45 3.35 -0.88 0.85
N ALA A 46 2.98 -0.35 -0.33
CA ALA A 46 3.58 0.88 -0.85
C ALA A 46 3.27 2.09 0.04
N ARG A 47 2.05 2.19 0.58
CA ARG A 47 1.67 3.26 1.52
C ARG A 47 2.54 3.27 2.79
N LEU A 48 2.82 2.10 3.37
CA LEU A 48 3.70 2.00 4.54
C LEU A 48 5.16 2.37 4.22
N LEU A 49 5.64 2.05 3.01
CA LEU A 49 6.95 2.51 2.54
C LEU A 49 7.00 4.03 2.34
N ILE A 50 5.91 4.63 1.85
CA ILE A 50 5.81 6.10 1.75
C ILE A 50 5.88 6.73 3.14
N LYS A 51 5.12 6.17 4.09
CA LYS A 51 5.13 6.62 5.48
C LYS A 51 6.50 6.47 6.16
N SER A 52 7.31 5.50 5.74
CA SER A 52 8.69 5.35 6.21
C SER A 52 9.68 6.35 5.58
N GLY A 53 9.21 7.24 4.69
CA GLY A 53 9.99 8.31 4.08
C GLY A 53 10.37 8.07 2.62
N ASN A 54 9.90 7.00 1.97
CA ASN A 54 10.20 6.76 0.56
C ASN A 54 9.31 7.61 -0.35
N PRO A 55 9.85 8.23 -1.42
CA PRO A 55 9.03 8.86 -2.43
C PRO A 55 8.03 7.86 -3.06
N PRO A 56 6.81 8.27 -3.46
CA PRO A 56 5.81 7.36 -4.00
C PRO A 56 6.28 6.49 -5.17
N ASP A 57 7.02 7.06 -6.12
CA ASP A 57 7.57 6.31 -7.26
C ASP A 57 8.56 5.23 -6.84
N ILE A 58 9.36 5.51 -5.80
CA ILE A 58 10.31 4.55 -5.23
C ILE A 58 9.55 3.44 -4.49
N ALA A 59 8.58 3.79 -3.65
CA ALA A 59 7.76 2.82 -2.93
C ALA A 59 7.03 1.86 -3.87
N ILE A 60 6.41 2.37 -4.94
CA ILE A 60 5.75 1.55 -5.97
C ILE A 60 6.75 0.61 -6.63
N SER A 61 7.93 1.11 -6.99
CA SER A 61 8.98 0.31 -7.62
C SER A 61 9.48 -0.80 -6.71
N MET A 62 9.67 -0.52 -5.41
CA MET A 62 10.09 -1.50 -4.42
C MET A 62 9.07 -2.65 -4.28
N VAL A 63 7.78 -2.34 -4.16
CA VAL A 63 6.75 -3.38 -4.03
C VAL A 63 6.67 -4.24 -5.30
N ARG A 64 6.75 -3.61 -6.49
CA ARG A 64 6.78 -4.34 -7.77
C ARG A 64 8.02 -5.21 -7.95
N ALA A 65 9.16 -4.79 -7.42
CA ALA A 65 10.39 -5.59 -7.46
C ALA A 65 10.26 -6.87 -6.62
N VAL A 66 9.58 -6.80 -5.46
CA VAL A 66 9.34 -7.97 -4.61
C VAL A 66 8.25 -8.87 -5.18
N ARG A 67 7.17 -8.28 -5.72
CA ARG A 67 6.07 -9.01 -6.34
C ARG A 67 5.62 -8.32 -7.63
N PRO A 68 6.08 -8.80 -8.79
CA PRO A 68 5.69 -8.24 -10.08
C PRO A 68 4.16 -8.20 -10.26
N GLY A 69 3.66 -7.10 -10.83
CA GLY A 69 2.23 -6.90 -11.09
C GLY A 69 1.42 -6.29 -9.95
N THR A 70 2.04 -6.00 -8.79
CA THR A 70 1.35 -5.25 -7.72
C THR A 70 1.11 -3.78 -8.07
N VAL A 71 0.11 -3.15 -7.44
CA VAL A 71 -0.38 -1.81 -7.81
C VAL A 71 -0.88 -1.87 -9.26
N GLU A 72 -2.00 -2.56 -9.43
CA GLU A 72 -2.55 -3.05 -10.71
C GLU A 72 -3.17 -1.95 -11.57
N SER A 73 -3.54 -0.81 -10.98
CA SER A 73 -4.27 0.25 -11.70
C SER A 73 -3.66 1.63 -11.55
N LYS A 74 -3.89 2.47 -12.56
CA LYS A 74 -3.48 3.88 -12.54
C LYS A 74 -4.14 4.65 -11.40
N ALA A 75 -5.34 4.26 -11.00
CA ALA A 75 -6.02 4.83 -9.84
C ALA A 75 -5.25 4.57 -8.53
N GLN A 76 -4.71 3.36 -8.36
CA GLN A 76 -3.88 3.02 -7.19
C GLN A 76 -2.54 3.79 -7.23
N GLU A 77 -1.89 3.90 -8.39
CA GLU A 77 -0.68 4.72 -8.54
C GLU A 77 -0.94 6.18 -8.20
N ASN A 78 -2.02 6.77 -8.75
CA ASN A 78 -2.36 8.17 -8.53
C ASN A 78 -2.71 8.43 -7.06
N PHE A 79 -3.40 7.49 -6.42
CA PHE A 79 -3.65 7.54 -4.99
C PHE A 79 -2.34 7.61 -4.20
N LEU A 80 -1.40 6.69 -4.45
CA LEU A 80 -0.10 6.67 -3.74
C LEU A 80 0.69 7.95 -4.00
N LYS A 81 0.67 8.48 -5.23
CA LYS A 81 1.34 9.74 -5.60
C LYS A 81 0.72 10.99 -5.00
N SER A 82 -0.54 10.91 -4.56
CA SER A 82 -1.21 12.02 -3.86
C SER A 82 -0.89 12.07 -2.37
N LEU A 83 -0.26 11.01 -1.82
CA LEU A 83 0.18 10.97 -0.43
C LEU A 83 1.43 11.85 -0.27
N LYS A 84 1.41 12.68 0.77
CA LYS A 84 2.51 13.59 1.12
C LYS A 84 3.58 12.85 1.91
#